data_AF-A0A530CM65-F1
#
_entry.id   AF-A0A530CM65-F1
#
_cell.length_a   1.000
_cell.length_b   1.000
_cell.length_c   1.000
_cell.angle_alpha   90.00
_cell.angle_beta   90.00
_cell.angle_gamma   90.00
#
_symmetry.space_group_name_H-M   'P 1'
#
loop_
_entity.id
_entity.type
_entity.pdbx_description
1 polymer ?
#
loop_
_entity_poly.entity_id
_entity_poly.type
_entity_poly.pdbx_seq_one_letter_code
_entity_poly.pdbx_strand_id
1 'polypeptide(L)'
;MRSSTAKDWNEFLELVQVTRIELKCSSSSAWFRGHSNKNWSLHPALLREYVIGPLSDIADPQKHLDDDQLLKAFILIDSKCPYKLRLSADQAKQIAQLLRVATATEDRLKLSAKQVDDLQFLTREIEISQRSPESKLRITLKRLTDICAKNKIPLVPPNDTTREIFGSVRRLDLRIVNERHLNCRNIQKQLGLDLDRIRHELRRCIATAYGERDAFIEFNFRWRGVLGNSWSTLAKMQHYGVPTRLLDWSESLFVALWFALEPYLNILSQVVRQSPGKHPVEVVDSVYMRMKDLPSPSLWVLNPYYLAQESTGENRISDLDLESRLGYFRGFFEDGWPYKFPLPIYSPWRDDRLGSQHAMFTVHGTDLRPLELQAGERMLRKVELSCHAAAFGAYQLASMFPIDRFSLFRDMDSLGQKIKRHMIRQSGQTAD
;
A
#
# COMPACT_ATOMS: atom_id res chain seq x y z
N MET A 1 34.36 -10.98 25.40
CA MET A 1 34.09 -9.99 24.34
C MET A 1 34.61 -10.43 22.96
N ARG A 2 35.87 -10.91 22.81
CA ARG A 2 36.43 -11.36 21.50
C ARG A 2 35.60 -12.41 20.73
N SER A 3 34.87 -13.30 21.42
CA SER A 3 34.05 -14.34 20.78
C SER A 3 32.60 -13.93 20.54
N SER A 4 32.09 -12.86 21.18
CA SER A 4 30.67 -12.53 21.11
C SER A 4 30.33 -11.68 19.88
N THR A 5 31.17 -10.74 19.45
CA THR A 5 30.84 -9.85 18.33
C THR A 5 30.81 -10.56 16.97
N ALA A 6 31.78 -11.45 16.72
CA ALA A 6 31.80 -12.30 15.52
C ALA A 6 30.65 -13.33 15.55
N LYS A 7 30.29 -13.82 16.74
CA LYS A 7 29.16 -14.71 16.93
C LYS A 7 27.84 -14.00 16.63
N ASP A 8 27.60 -12.81 17.17
CA ASP A 8 26.39 -12.02 16.90
C ASP A 8 26.21 -11.72 15.40
N TRP A 9 27.32 -11.43 14.68
CA TRP A 9 27.29 -11.22 13.24
C TRP A 9 26.94 -12.50 12.46
N ASN A 10 27.52 -13.64 12.84
CA ASN A 10 27.21 -14.92 12.20
C ASN A 10 25.77 -15.36 12.49
N GLU A 11 25.30 -15.22 13.73
CA GLU A 11 23.90 -15.46 14.11
C GLU A 11 22.94 -14.58 13.30
N PHE A 12 23.28 -13.31 13.09
CA PHE A 12 22.51 -12.43 12.22
C PHE A 12 22.46 -12.96 10.77
N LEU A 13 23.60 -13.34 10.18
CA LEU A 13 23.65 -13.87 8.82
C LEU A 13 22.86 -15.19 8.69
N GLU A 14 22.95 -16.07 9.69
CA GLU A 14 22.16 -17.30 9.77
C GLU A 14 20.66 -16.98 9.85
N LEU A 15 20.26 -16.01 10.67
CA LEU A 15 18.87 -15.56 10.77
C LEU A 15 18.34 -15.02 9.44
N VAL A 16 19.16 -14.29 8.67
CA VAL A 16 18.80 -13.85 7.31
C VAL A 16 18.57 -15.06 6.40
N GLN A 17 19.41 -16.10 6.45
CA GLN A 17 19.21 -17.31 5.66
C GLN A 17 17.95 -18.07 6.06
N VAL A 18 17.72 -18.26 7.36
CA VAL A 18 16.49 -18.87 7.88
C VAL A 18 15.26 -18.09 7.42
N THR A 19 15.31 -16.75 7.52
CA THR A 19 14.22 -15.87 7.05
C THR A 19 13.93 -16.07 5.57
N ARG A 20 14.95 -16.20 4.71
CA ARG A 20 14.75 -16.50 3.28
C ARG A 20 14.08 -17.85 3.05
N ILE A 21 14.43 -18.87 3.85
CA ILE A 21 13.80 -20.20 3.77
C ILE A 21 12.34 -20.12 4.20
N GLU A 22 12.05 -19.49 5.34
CA GLU A 22 10.68 -19.30 5.87
C GLU A 22 9.79 -18.54 4.89
N LEU A 23 10.33 -17.48 4.28
CA LEU A 23 9.65 -16.69 3.25
C LEU A 23 9.58 -17.41 1.90
N LYS A 24 10.19 -18.60 1.75
CA LYS A 24 10.24 -19.37 0.51
C LYS A 24 10.89 -18.60 -0.65
N CYS A 25 11.91 -17.80 -0.34
CA CYS A 25 12.76 -17.07 -1.28
C CYS A 25 14.25 -17.37 -1.08
N SER A 26 14.56 -18.58 -0.61
CA SER A 26 15.94 -19.10 -0.57
C SER A 26 16.41 -19.56 -1.95
N SER A 27 15.50 -20.13 -2.75
CA SER A 27 15.75 -20.61 -4.12
C SER A 27 15.37 -19.59 -5.21
N SER A 28 14.49 -18.63 -4.91
CA SER A 28 14.21 -17.46 -5.75
C SER A 28 14.97 -16.23 -5.27
N SER A 29 15.09 -15.19 -6.09
CA SER A 29 15.72 -13.92 -5.69
C SER A 29 14.89 -13.23 -4.60
N ALA A 30 15.40 -13.24 -3.36
CA ALA A 30 14.89 -12.41 -2.29
C ALA A 30 15.28 -10.95 -2.54
N TRP A 31 14.40 -10.04 -2.14
CA TRP A 31 14.69 -8.60 -2.18
C TRP A 31 15.01 -8.09 -0.79
N PHE A 32 16.03 -7.24 -0.71
CA PHE A 32 16.57 -6.73 0.53
C PHE A 32 16.49 -5.20 0.59
N ARG A 33 16.20 -4.66 1.77
CA ARG A 33 16.29 -3.21 2.02
C ARG A 33 16.90 -2.97 3.39
N GLY A 34 18.05 -2.29 3.42
CA GLY A 34 18.74 -1.95 4.65
C GLY A 34 18.34 -0.58 5.18
N HIS A 35 18.21 -0.48 6.50
CA HIS A 35 17.98 0.78 7.20
C HIS A 35 18.95 0.91 8.37
N SER A 36 19.55 2.09 8.51
CA SER A 36 20.37 2.43 9.67
C SER A 36 19.57 2.60 10.96
N ASN A 37 18.25 2.76 10.85
CA ASN A 37 17.34 2.91 11.98
C ASN A 37 16.20 1.89 11.87
N LYS A 38 16.11 0.96 12.82
CA LYS A 38 15.09 -0.09 12.87
C LYS A 38 13.63 0.37 12.97
N ASN A 39 13.42 1.63 13.35
CA ASN A 39 12.09 2.26 13.46
C ASN A 39 11.66 2.88 12.13
N TRP A 40 12.48 2.78 11.08
CA TRP A 40 12.14 3.29 9.77
C TRP A 40 11.00 2.48 9.14
N SER A 41 9.89 3.16 8.88
CA SER A 41 8.72 2.58 8.22
C SER A 41 8.92 2.45 6.71
N LEU A 42 8.41 1.38 6.09
CA LEU A 42 8.44 1.16 4.63
C LEU A 42 7.29 1.91 3.95
N HIS A 43 7.28 3.23 4.18
CA HIS A 43 6.37 4.17 3.57
C HIS A 43 7.11 4.94 2.45
N PRO A 44 6.60 5.02 1.21
CA PRO A 44 7.24 5.83 0.16
C PRO A 44 7.35 7.29 0.56
N ALA A 45 8.39 7.99 0.08
CA ALA A 45 8.67 9.37 0.47
C ALA A 45 7.49 10.32 0.19
N LEU A 46 6.83 10.17 -0.96
CA LEU A 46 5.65 10.98 -1.31
C LEU A 46 4.54 10.84 -0.27
N LEU A 47 4.28 9.60 0.14
CA LEU A 47 3.15 9.32 1.00
C LEU A 47 3.42 9.69 2.47
N ARG A 48 4.68 9.78 2.89
CA ARG A 48 5.03 10.32 4.22
C ARG A 48 4.67 11.79 4.36
N GLU A 49 4.79 12.55 3.28
CA GLU A 49 4.38 13.95 3.28
C GLU A 49 2.86 14.11 3.19
N TYR A 50 2.18 13.12 2.60
CA TYR A 50 0.73 13.14 2.40
C TYR A 50 -0.06 12.59 3.59
N VAL A 51 0.44 11.54 4.26
CA VAL A 51 -0.19 10.87 5.40
C VAL A 51 0.31 11.51 6.69
N ILE A 52 -0.57 12.21 7.41
CA ILE A 52 -0.20 12.95 8.65
C ILE A 52 -0.07 12.00 9.84
N GLY A 53 -0.97 11.03 9.97
CA GLY A 53 -1.03 10.11 11.11
C GLY A 53 -2.37 9.37 11.21
N PRO A 54 -2.53 8.44 12.15
CA PRO A 54 -3.78 7.70 12.35
C PRO A 54 -4.91 8.63 12.83
N LEU A 55 -6.14 8.36 12.38
CA LEU A 55 -7.33 9.12 12.79
C LEU A 55 -7.74 8.89 14.25
N SER A 56 -7.19 7.87 14.93
CA SER A 56 -7.50 7.51 16.32
C SER A 56 -6.80 8.35 17.39
N ASP A 57 -5.72 9.06 17.04
CA ASP A 57 -4.75 9.58 18.03
C ASP A 57 -4.93 11.08 18.36
N ILE A 58 -6.02 11.71 17.94
CA ILE A 58 -6.33 13.10 18.32
C ILE A 58 -7.32 13.08 19.49
N ALA A 59 -6.78 13.15 20.70
CA ALA A 59 -7.54 13.57 21.88
C ALA A 59 -7.82 15.09 21.76
N ASP A 60 -8.82 15.50 20.99
CA ASP A 60 -9.34 16.87 21.03
C ASP A 60 -10.87 16.90 20.85
N PRO A 61 -11.63 17.52 21.78
CA PRO A 61 -13.08 17.67 21.70
C PRO A 61 -13.59 18.52 20.52
N GLN A 62 -12.72 19.17 19.75
CA GLN A 62 -13.08 19.78 18.47
C GLN A 62 -12.94 18.77 17.32
N LYS A 63 -13.97 17.94 17.11
CA LYS A 63 -14.15 17.20 15.85
C LYS A 63 -14.04 18.18 14.67
N HIS A 64 -12.92 18.18 13.95
CA HIS A 64 -12.90 18.74 12.61
C HIS A 64 -13.86 17.91 11.77
N LEU A 65 -14.90 18.55 11.22
CA LEU A 65 -15.95 17.89 10.44
C LEU A 65 -15.40 17.05 9.25
N ASP A 66 -14.19 17.37 8.77
CA ASP A 66 -13.50 16.70 7.67
C ASP A 66 -13.00 15.29 8.05
N ASP A 67 -12.60 15.08 9.31
CA ASP A 67 -12.08 13.78 9.78
C ASP A 67 -13.21 12.70 9.82
N ASP A 68 -14.47 13.10 10.06
CA ASP A 68 -15.63 12.21 9.98
C ASP A 68 -15.95 11.81 8.52
N GLN A 69 -15.79 12.75 7.58
CA GLN A 69 -15.94 12.47 6.17
C GLN A 69 -14.85 11.52 5.68
N LEU A 70 -13.59 11.76 6.07
CA LEU A 70 -12.48 10.85 5.79
C LEU A 70 -12.70 9.47 6.40
N LEU A 71 -13.15 9.38 7.66
CA LEU A 71 -13.44 8.10 8.30
C LEU A 71 -14.54 7.34 7.54
N LYS A 72 -15.65 8.01 7.20
CA LYS A 72 -16.71 7.42 6.37
C LYS A 72 -16.18 6.97 5.02
N ALA A 73 -15.28 7.73 4.41
CA ALA A 73 -14.67 7.38 3.14
C ALA A 73 -13.83 6.11 3.28
N PHE A 74 -12.97 6.02 4.29
CA PHE A 74 -12.16 4.84 4.58
C PHE A 74 -13.01 3.59 4.87
N ILE A 75 -14.11 3.74 5.61
CA ILE A 75 -15.07 2.65 5.85
C ILE A 75 -15.70 2.20 4.53
N LEU A 76 -16.15 3.14 3.69
CA LEU A 76 -16.81 2.83 2.43
C LEU A 76 -15.90 2.06 1.45
N ILE A 77 -14.59 2.35 1.48
CA ILE A 77 -13.59 1.68 0.64
C ILE A 77 -12.96 0.44 1.30
N ASP A 78 -13.44 0.05 2.48
CA ASP A 78 -12.98 -1.12 3.24
C ASP A 78 -11.48 -1.06 3.60
N SER A 79 -11.06 0.10 4.12
CA SER A 79 -9.72 0.33 4.66
C SER A 79 -9.62 -0.10 6.12
N LYS A 80 -8.54 -0.78 6.48
CA LYS A 80 -8.27 -1.27 7.84
C LYS A 80 -7.63 -0.24 8.77
N CYS A 81 -7.02 0.80 8.22
CA CYS A 81 -6.39 1.86 9.00
C CYS A 81 -6.74 3.21 8.39
N PRO A 82 -7.66 3.98 9.02
CA PRO A 82 -8.00 5.31 8.56
C PRO A 82 -6.91 6.31 8.99
N TYR A 83 -6.48 7.16 8.07
CA TYR A 83 -5.44 8.17 8.29
C TYR A 83 -5.95 9.58 8.03
N LYS A 84 -5.33 10.55 8.70
CA LYS A 84 -5.46 11.95 8.33
C LYS A 84 -4.57 12.26 7.14
N LEU A 85 -5.10 12.97 6.16
CA LEU A 85 -4.44 13.24 4.87
C LEU A 85 -4.26 14.74 4.65
N ARG A 86 -3.16 15.14 4.00
CA ARG A 86 -2.97 16.51 3.49
C ARG A 86 -3.68 16.67 2.14
N LEU A 87 -4.95 17.01 2.18
CA LEU A 87 -5.78 17.20 0.98
C LEU A 87 -5.71 18.64 0.44
N SER A 88 -5.81 18.79 -0.88
CA SER A 88 -6.17 20.07 -1.49
C SER A 88 -7.66 20.38 -1.32
N ALA A 89 -8.02 21.65 -1.47
CA ALA A 89 -9.41 22.09 -1.40
C ALA A 89 -10.32 21.38 -2.43
N ASP A 90 -9.79 21.09 -3.63
CA ASP A 90 -10.55 20.43 -4.69
C ASP A 90 -10.70 18.93 -4.43
N GLN A 91 -9.67 18.26 -3.90
CA GLN A 91 -9.77 16.87 -3.45
C GLN A 91 -10.79 16.71 -2.32
N ALA A 92 -10.75 17.59 -1.30
CA ALA A 92 -11.71 17.56 -0.21
C ALA A 92 -13.16 17.73 -0.70
N LYS A 93 -13.40 18.68 -1.63
CA LYS A 93 -14.70 18.86 -2.28
C LYS A 93 -15.14 17.61 -3.05
N GLN A 94 -14.23 17.00 -3.82
CA GLN A 94 -14.53 15.80 -4.59
C GLN A 94 -14.90 14.61 -3.69
N ILE A 95 -14.13 14.38 -2.62
CA ILE A 95 -14.41 13.35 -1.61
C ILE A 95 -15.79 13.60 -0.98
N ALA A 96 -16.06 14.82 -0.53
CA ALA A 96 -17.35 15.17 0.06
C ALA A 96 -18.52 14.93 -0.91
N GLN A 97 -18.35 15.27 -2.19
CA GLN A 97 -19.38 15.03 -3.20
C GLN A 97 -19.61 13.53 -3.43
N LEU A 98 -18.54 12.73 -3.54
CA LEU A 98 -18.64 11.27 -3.69
C LEU A 98 -19.35 10.62 -2.50
N LEU A 99 -19.04 11.06 -1.28
CA LEU A 99 -19.69 10.59 -0.07
C LEU A 99 -21.19 10.90 -0.04
N ARG A 100 -21.60 12.11 -0.45
CA ARG A 100 -23.03 12.47 -0.52
C ARG A 100 -23.78 11.56 -1.49
N VAL A 101 -23.19 11.28 -2.65
CA VAL A 101 -23.79 10.36 -3.64
C VAL A 101 -23.80 8.92 -3.11
N ALA A 102 -22.74 8.49 -2.43
CA ALA A 102 -22.67 7.17 -1.80
C ALA A 102 -23.78 6.97 -0.76
N THR A 103 -23.94 7.89 0.18
CA THR A 103 -24.98 7.80 1.23
C THR A 103 -26.38 7.72 0.62
N ALA A 104 -26.69 8.57 -0.36
CA ALA A 104 -27.98 8.51 -1.06
C ALA A 104 -28.19 7.17 -1.80
N THR A 105 -27.11 6.59 -2.35
CA THR A 105 -27.16 5.29 -3.04
C THR A 105 -27.38 4.14 -2.06
N GLU A 106 -26.69 4.14 -0.91
CA GLU A 106 -26.87 3.15 0.16
C GLU A 106 -28.29 3.17 0.72
N ASP A 107 -28.88 4.35 0.94
CA ASP A 107 -30.26 4.47 1.42
C ASP A 107 -31.27 3.92 0.41
N ARG A 108 -31.07 4.21 -0.89
CA ARG A 108 -31.87 3.62 -1.97
C ARG A 108 -31.70 2.10 -2.05
N LEU A 109 -30.50 1.59 -1.81
CA LEU A 109 -30.20 0.16 -1.81
C LEU A 109 -30.93 -0.56 -0.66
N LYS A 110 -30.92 0.03 0.56
CA LYS A 110 -31.67 -0.48 1.72
C LYS A 110 -33.17 -0.52 1.46
N LEU A 111 -33.72 0.55 0.87
CA LEU A 111 -35.13 0.60 0.48
C LEU A 111 -35.48 -0.46 -0.56
N SER A 112 -34.65 -0.61 -1.60
CA SER A 112 -34.83 -1.62 -2.65
C SER A 112 -34.73 -3.05 -2.10
N ALA A 113 -33.81 -3.32 -1.17
CA ALA A 113 -33.67 -4.63 -0.53
C ALA A 113 -34.96 -5.00 0.22
N LYS A 114 -35.50 -4.06 1.00
CA LYS A 114 -36.78 -4.24 1.69
C LYS A 114 -37.93 -4.51 0.72
N GLN A 115 -37.99 -3.81 -0.42
CA GLN A 115 -39.01 -4.05 -1.46
C GLN A 115 -38.89 -5.44 -2.07
N VAL A 116 -37.66 -5.91 -2.35
CA VAL A 116 -37.42 -7.26 -2.86
C VAL A 116 -37.90 -8.31 -1.86
N ASP A 117 -37.59 -8.16 -0.58
CA ASP A 117 -38.03 -9.07 0.48
C ASP A 117 -39.56 -9.09 0.63
N ASP A 118 -40.19 -7.91 0.62
CA ASP A 118 -41.65 -7.78 0.74
C ASP A 118 -42.37 -8.41 -0.48
N LEU A 119 -41.86 -8.23 -1.69
CA LEU A 119 -42.43 -8.84 -2.90
C LEU A 119 -42.21 -10.35 -2.93
N GLN A 120 -41.03 -10.85 -2.51
CA GLN A 120 -40.77 -12.28 -2.40
C GLN A 120 -41.68 -12.94 -1.35
N PHE A 121 -41.94 -12.25 -0.23
CA PHE A 121 -42.90 -12.68 0.76
C PHE A 121 -44.32 -12.74 0.17
N LEU A 122 -44.75 -11.69 -0.55
CA LEU A 122 -46.07 -11.66 -1.18
C LEU A 122 -46.25 -12.77 -2.22
N THR A 123 -45.24 -13.06 -3.04
CA THR A 123 -45.25 -14.20 -3.98
C THR A 123 -45.53 -15.51 -3.25
N ARG A 124 -44.85 -15.79 -2.13
CA ARG A 124 -45.07 -17.02 -1.34
C ARG A 124 -46.49 -17.10 -0.77
N GLU A 125 -47.03 -15.99 -0.27
CA GLU A 125 -48.39 -15.95 0.27
C GLU A 125 -49.45 -16.18 -0.83
N ILE A 126 -49.23 -15.66 -2.04
CA ILE A 126 -50.08 -15.93 -3.21
C ILE A 126 -50.04 -17.42 -3.55
N GLU A 127 -48.85 -18.02 -3.65
CA GLU A 127 -48.69 -19.46 -3.95
C GLU A 127 -49.37 -20.34 -2.90
N ILE A 128 -49.24 -20.02 -1.62
CA ILE A 128 -49.92 -20.74 -0.52
C ILE A 128 -51.45 -20.63 -0.68
N SER A 129 -51.97 -19.43 -0.96
CA SER A 129 -53.41 -19.21 -1.15
C SER A 129 -53.99 -19.96 -2.35
N GLN A 130 -53.16 -20.22 -3.37
CA GLN A 130 -53.54 -20.97 -4.57
C GLN A 130 -53.52 -22.48 -4.35
N ARG A 131 -52.63 -22.99 -3.49
CA ARG A 131 -52.46 -24.44 -3.23
C ARG A 131 -53.50 -25.03 -2.28
N SER A 132 -53.89 -24.31 -1.22
CA SER A 132 -54.80 -24.84 -0.20
C SER A 132 -55.76 -23.77 0.37
N PRO A 133 -57.09 -23.91 0.20
CA PRO A 133 -58.10 -22.95 0.68
C PRO A 133 -58.15 -22.75 2.21
N GLU A 134 -57.68 -23.72 2.98
CA GLU A 134 -57.71 -23.71 4.45
C GLU A 134 -56.38 -23.29 5.11
N SER A 135 -55.39 -22.91 4.31
CA SER A 135 -54.07 -22.52 4.83
C SER A 135 -54.11 -21.15 5.50
N LYS A 136 -53.59 -21.08 6.74
CA LYS A 136 -53.38 -19.80 7.43
C LYS A 136 -52.31 -18.98 6.70
N LEU A 137 -52.75 -17.87 6.10
CA LEU A 137 -51.84 -16.83 5.61
C LEU A 137 -51.13 -16.15 6.79
N ARG A 138 -49.88 -15.76 6.56
CA ARG A 138 -49.02 -15.07 7.54
C ARG A 138 -49.04 -13.55 7.34
N ILE A 139 -49.68 -13.05 6.28
CA ILE A 139 -49.80 -11.63 5.99
C ILE A 139 -51.00 -10.97 6.68
N THR A 140 -50.79 -9.81 7.29
CA THR A 140 -51.86 -8.96 7.85
C THR A 140 -52.41 -8.01 6.79
N LEU A 141 -53.66 -7.54 6.97
CA LEU A 141 -54.28 -6.59 6.03
C LEU A 141 -53.42 -5.33 5.83
N LYS A 142 -52.96 -4.73 6.93
CA LYS A 142 -52.08 -3.54 6.92
C LYS A 142 -50.80 -3.78 6.10
N ARG A 143 -50.16 -4.94 6.28
CA ARG A 143 -48.93 -5.27 5.55
C ARG A 143 -49.22 -5.48 4.06
N LEU A 144 -50.33 -6.15 3.72
CA LEU A 144 -50.76 -6.35 2.33
C LEU A 144 -51.00 -5.01 1.62
N THR A 145 -51.77 -4.11 2.23
CA THR A 145 -52.05 -2.78 1.69
C THR A 145 -50.77 -1.96 1.50
N ASP A 146 -49.86 -2.01 2.48
CA ASP A 146 -48.58 -1.28 2.43
C ASP A 146 -47.68 -1.77 1.28
N ILE A 147 -47.56 -3.10 1.10
CA ILE A 147 -46.75 -3.70 0.04
C ILE A 147 -47.34 -3.37 -1.33
N CYS A 148 -48.66 -3.50 -1.49
CA CYS A 148 -49.33 -3.19 -2.75
C CYS A 148 -49.22 -1.71 -3.11
N ALA A 149 -49.45 -0.80 -2.15
CA ALA A 149 -49.33 0.64 -2.37
C ALA A 149 -47.92 1.06 -2.76
N LYS A 150 -46.89 0.60 -2.02
CA LYS A 150 -45.48 0.95 -2.29
C LYS A 150 -44.98 0.45 -3.64
N ASN A 151 -45.51 -0.67 -4.12
CA ASN A 151 -45.07 -1.30 -5.36
C ASN A 151 -46.05 -1.07 -6.53
N LYS A 152 -47.08 -0.22 -6.34
CA LYS A 152 -48.12 0.08 -7.34
C LYS A 152 -48.76 -1.20 -7.90
N ILE A 153 -49.06 -2.16 -7.02
CA ILE A 153 -49.78 -3.39 -7.35
C ILE A 153 -51.26 -3.12 -7.12
N PRO A 154 -52.14 -3.35 -8.13
CA PRO A 154 -53.58 -3.20 -7.96
C PRO A 154 -54.09 -4.12 -6.84
N LEU A 155 -54.79 -3.55 -5.87
CA LEU A 155 -55.41 -4.28 -4.77
C LEU A 155 -56.87 -3.85 -4.65
N VAL A 156 -57.78 -4.82 -4.62
CA VAL A 156 -59.17 -4.58 -4.22
C VAL A 156 -59.21 -4.59 -2.69
N PRO A 157 -59.63 -3.49 -2.02
CA PRO A 157 -59.61 -3.43 -0.57
C PRO A 157 -60.62 -4.42 0.03
N PRO A 158 -60.22 -5.28 0.99
CA PRO A 158 -61.14 -6.12 1.75
C PRO A 158 -61.78 -5.37 2.93
N ASN A 159 -63.02 -5.72 3.28
CA ASN A 159 -63.71 -5.34 4.52
C ASN A 159 -63.24 -6.24 5.68
N ASP A 160 -62.06 -5.95 6.23
CA ASP A 160 -61.47 -6.38 7.54
C ASP A 160 -61.66 -7.83 8.08
N THR A 161 -62.23 -8.76 7.32
CA THR A 161 -62.46 -10.15 7.74
C THR A 161 -61.38 -11.08 7.18
N THR A 162 -60.97 -12.07 7.97
CA THR A 162 -59.89 -13.03 7.60
C THR A 162 -60.16 -13.76 6.27
N ARG A 163 -61.43 -14.08 5.98
CA ARG A 163 -61.84 -14.70 4.70
C ARG A 163 -61.65 -13.76 3.51
N GLU A 164 -61.81 -12.45 3.70
CA GLU A 164 -61.65 -11.46 2.64
C GLU A 164 -60.19 -11.10 2.36
N ILE A 165 -59.31 -11.14 3.37
CA ILE A 165 -57.86 -11.05 3.17
C ILE A 165 -57.39 -12.20 2.26
N PHE A 166 -57.84 -13.42 2.54
CA PHE A 166 -57.53 -14.60 1.72
C PHE A 166 -58.02 -14.41 0.27
N GLY A 167 -59.25 -13.95 0.08
CA GLY A 167 -59.80 -13.63 -1.24
C GLY A 167 -59.06 -12.51 -1.97
N SER A 168 -58.51 -11.54 -1.25
CA SER A 168 -57.77 -10.41 -1.84
C SER A 168 -56.36 -10.81 -2.27
N VAL A 169 -55.65 -11.62 -1.46
CA VAL A 169 -54.34 -12.18 -1.82
C VAL A 169 -54.47 -13.11 -3.03
N ARG A 170 -55.48 -13.99 -3.05
CA ARG A 170 -55.69 -14.95 -4.14
C ARG A 170 -56.01 -14.28 -5.49
N ARG A 171 -56.60 -13.08 -5.47
CA ARG A 171 -56.95 -12.29 -6.66
C ARG A 171 -55.79 -11.46 -7.22
N LEU A 172 -54.66 -11.38 -6.52
CA LEU A 172 -53.49 -10.68 -7.03
C LEU A 172 -52.93 -11.40 -8.26
N ASP A 173 -52.61 -10.63 -9.29
CA ASP A 173 -51.95 -11.17 -10.48
C ASP A 173 -50.47 -11.43 -10.16
N LEU A 174 -50.15 -12.72 -10.05
CA LEU A 174 -48.78 -13.20 -9.80
C LEU A 174 -47.79 -12.71 -10.87
N ARG A 175 -48.24 -12.48 -12.12
CA ARG A 175 -47.39 -11.93 -13.19
C ARG A 175 -46.95 -10.51 -12.86
N ILE A 176 -47.87 -9.66 -12.42
CA ILE A 176 -47.56 -8.27 -12.02
C ILE A 176 -46.61 -8.25 -10.82
N VAL A 177 -46.87 -9.09 -9.81
CA VAL A 177 -45.99 -9.18 -8.62
C VAL A 177 -44.58 -9.62 -9.01
N ASN A 178 -44.47 -10.65 -9.86
CA ASN A 178 -43.18 -11.15 -10.34
C ASN A 178 -42.44 -10.12 -11.21
N GLU A 179 -43.15 -9.38 -12.07
CA GLU A 179 -42.57 -8.30 -12.87
C GLU A 179 -42.03 -7.17 -11.96
N ARG A 180 -42.79 -6.75 -10.94
CA ARG A 180 -42.33 -5.75 -9.96
C ARG A 180 -41.11 -6.25 -9.18
N HIS A 181 -41.12 -7.52 -8.76
CA HIS A 181 -40.01 -8.13 -8.06
C HIS A 181 -38.74 -8.16 -8.94
N LEU A 182 -38.87 -8.52 -10.22
CA LEU A 182 -37.76 -8.51 -11.17
C LEU A 182 -37.21 -7.09 -11.38
N ASN A 183 -38.09 -6.10 -11.55
CA ASN A 183 -37.70 -4.70 -11.69
C ASN A 183 -36.95 -4.18 -10.44
N CYS A 184 -37.45 -4.47 -9.24
CA CYS A 184 -36.76 -4.11 -8.00
C CYS A 184 -35.38 -4.79 -7.88
N ARG A 185 -35.24 -6.06 -8.28
CA ARG A 185 -33.94 -6.74 -8.33
C ARG A 185 -32.98 -6.11 -9.32
N ASN A 186 -33.46 -5.72 -10.51
CA ASN A 186 -32.63 -5.05 -11.51
C ASN A 186 -32.15 -3.68 -11.01
N ILE A 187 -33.01 -2.90 -10.35
CA ILE A 187 -32.64 -1.64 -9.71
C ILE A 187 -31.61 -1.88 -8.60
N GLN A 188 -31.84 -2.87 -7.73
CA GLN A 188 -30.89 -3.23 -6.66
C GLN A 188 -29.51 -3.58 -7.22
N LYS A 189 -29.46 -4.36 -8.30
CA LYS A 189 -28.22 -4.71 -8.99
C LYS A 189 -27.52 -3.47 -9.55
N GLN A 190 -28.26 -2.57 -10.19
CA GLN A 190 -27.70 -1.33 -10.74
C GLN A 190 -27.13 -0.42 -9.64
N LEU A 191 -27.87 -0.24 -8.53
CA LEU A 191 -27.40 0.54 -7.38
C LEU A 191 -26.13 -0.05 -6.76
N GLY A 192 -26.00 -1.39 -6.74
CA GLY A 192 -24.76 -2.06 -6.33
C GLY A 192 -23.58 -1.70 -7.24
N LEU A 193 -23.77 -1.75 -8.56
CA LEU A 193 -22.74 -1.35 -9.53
C LEU A 193 -22.37 0.12 -9.41
N ASP A 194 -23.35 1.00 -9.18
CA ASP A 194 -23.10 2.44 -8.99
C ASP A 194 -22.29 2.67 -7.70
N LEU A 195 -22.60 1.95 -6.62
CA LEU A 195 -21.84 2.04 -5.37
C LEU A 195 -20.39 1.56 -5.55
N ASP A 196 -20.17 0.50 -6.31
CA ASP A 196 -18.83 0.00 -6.61
C ASP A 196 -18.02 0.99 -7.46
N ARG A 197 -18.66 1.68 -8.41
CA ARG A 197 -18.03 2.80 -9.15
C ARG A 197 -17.64 3.95 -8.21
N ILE A 198 -18.53 4.34 -7.30
CA ILE A 198 -18.23 5.41 -6.32
C ILE A 198 -17.07 5.01 -5.41
N ARG A 199 -17.04 3.76 -4.94
CA ARG A 199 -15.91 3.22 -4.15
C ARG A 199 -14.60 3.28 -4.92
N HIS A 200 -14.62 2.92 -6.20
CA HIS A 200 -13.43 2.97 -7.05
C HIS A 200 -12.91 4.41 -7.20
N GLU A 201 -13.79 5.35 -7.53
CA GLU A 201 -13.45 6.77 -7.64
C GLU A 201 -12.93 7.35 -6.32
N LEU A 202 -13.55 6.97 -5.21
CA LEU A 202 -13.14 7.41 -3.88
C LEU A 202 -11.75 6.88 -3.52
N ARG A 203 -11.46 5.60 -3.79
CA ARG A 203 -10.11 5.03 -3.61
C ARG A 203 -9.08 5.77 -4.44
N ARG A 204 -9.38 6.09 -5.69
CA ARG A 204 -8.48 6.82 -6.59
C ARG A 204 -8.19 8.24 -6.07
N CYS A 205 -9.24 8.97 -5.69
CA CYS A 205 -9.13 10.32 -5.17
C CYS A 205 -8.29 10.35 -3.87
N ILE A 206 -8.52 9.40 -2.96
CA ILE A 206 -7.77 9.27 -1.70
C ILE A 206 -6.32 8.88 -1.95
N ALA A 207 -6.06 7.96 -2.87
CA ALA A 207 -4.73 7.43 -3.11
C ALA A 207 -3.78 8.42 -3.79
N THR A 208 -4.31 9.40 -4.52
CA THR A 208 -3.49 10.35 -5.29
C THR A 208 -3.01 11.48 -4.39
N ALA A 209 -1.70 11.59 -4.16
CA ALA A 209 -1.17 12.63 -3.29
C ALA A 209 -1.22 13.99 -3.99
N TYR A 210 -1.56 15.04 -3.23
CA TYR A 210 -1.54 16.40 -3.75
C TYR A 210 -0.13 16.78 -4.26
N GLY A 211 -0.05 17.39 -5.44
CA GLY A 211 1.19 17.80 -6.08
C GLY A 211 1.97 16.66 -6.78
N GLU A 212 1.58 15.40 -6.63
CA GLU A 212 2.23 14.26 -7.29
C GLU A 212 2.22 14.41 -8.82
N ARG A 213 1.05 14.76 -9.37
CA ARG A 213 0.86 14.99 -10.80
C ARG A 213 1.71 16.16 -11.31
N ASP A 214 1.69 17.27 -10.59
CA ASP A 214 2.39 18.49 -10.99
C ASP A 214 3.90 18.29 -10.94
N ALA A 215 4.41 17.63 -9.90
CA ALA A 215 5.81 17.26 -9.79
C ALA A 215 6.26 16.37 -10.97
N PHE A 216 5.42 15.42 -11.38
CA PHE A 216 5.71 14.58 -12.54
C PHE A 216 5.75 15.39 -13.84
N ILE A 217 4.73 16.23 -14.09
CA ILE A 217 4.65 17.06 -15.29
C ILE A 217 5.82 18.04 -15.34
N GLU A 218 6.13 18.71 -14.23
CA GLU A 218 7.21 19.67 -14.14
C GLU A 218 8.58 19.00 -14.35
N PHE A 219 8.83 17.86 -13.71
CA PHE A 219 10.06 17.11 -13.92
C PHE A 219 10.20 16.70 -15.39
N ASN A 220 9.14 16.16 -15.99
CA ASN A 220 9.14 15.75 -17.39
C ASN A 220 9.37 16.92 -18.36
N PHE A 221 8.79 18.10 -18.07
CA PHE A 221 8.95 19.30 -18.88
C PHE A 221 10.35 19.92 -18.76
N ARG A 222 10.92 19.96 -17.54
CA ARG A 222 12.22 20.60 -17.29
C ARG A 222 13.42 19.70 -17.60
N TRP A 223 13.25 18.38 -17.57
CA TRP A 223 14.33 17.44 -17.82
C TRP A 223 14.77 17.48 -19.29
N ARG A 224 16.07 17.72 -19.51
CA ARG A 224 16.62 17.93 -20.87
C ARG A 224 17.17 16.66 -21.53
N GLY A 225 17.30 15.56 -20.80
CA GLY A 225 17.78 14.29 -21.34
C GLY A 225 16.66 13.44 -21.91
N VAL A 226 17.00 12.28 -22.49
CA VAL A 226 15.99 11.32 -22.97
C VAL A 226 15.25 10.74 -21.76
N LEU A 227 13.95 10.96 -21.70
CA LEU A 227 13.04 10.21 -20.83
C LEU A 227 12.49 9.03 -21.63
N GLY A 228 12.45 7.86 -20.99
CA GLY A 228 11.80 6.69 -21.54
C GLY A 228 10.29 6.80 -21.37
N ASN A 229 9.66 5.70 -20.95
CA ASN A 229 8.26 5.75 -20.52
C ASN A 229 8.09 6.45 -19.17
N SER A 230 6.84 6.56 -18.71
CA SER A 230 6.53 7.21 -17.43
C SER A 230 7.19 6.56 -16.21
N TRP A 231 7.52 5.26 -16.26
CA TRP A 231 8.23 4.57 -15.19
C TRP A 231 9.70 4.95 -15.14
N SER A 232 10.33 5.10 -16.31
CA SER A 232 11.69 5.63 -16.42
C SER A 232 11.77 7.05 -15.85
N THR A 233 10.75 7.89 -16.09
CA THR A 233 10.66 9.23 -15.49
C THR A 233 10.53 9.14 -13.96
N LEU A 234 9.66 8.27 -13.44
CA LEU A 234 9.46 8.09 -12.00
C LEU A 234 10.72 7.58 -11.29
N ALA A 235 11.45 6.63 -11.89
CA ALA A 235 12.72 6.15 -11.36
C ALA A 235 13.78 7.26 -11.31
N LYS A 236 13.83 8.13 -12.32
CA LYS A 236 14.70 9.32 -12.33
C LYS A 236 14.30 10.36 -11.29
N MET A 237 13.01 10.61 -11.13
CA MET A 237 12.49 11.48 -10.06
C MET A 237 12.98 11.00 -8.69
N GLN A 238 12.81 9.71 -8.38
CA GLN A 238 13.31 9.09 -7.15
C GLN A 238 14.83 9.25 -7.01
N HIS A 239 15.59 8.98 -8.09
CA HIS A 239 17.05 9.10 -8.11
C HIS A 239 17.54 10.49 -7.67
N TYR A 240 16.87 11.54 -8.15
CA TYR A 240 17.19 12.94 -7.87
C TYR A 240 16.43 13.54 -6.68
N GLY A 241 15.81 12.70 -5.85
CA GLY A 241 15.22 13.11 -4.57
C GLY A 241 13.84 13.74 -4.66
N VAL A 242 13.16 13.67 -5.82
CA VAL A 242 11.74 14.03 -5.90
C VAL A 242 10.94 12.91 -5.22
N PRO A 243 10.05 13.23 -4.25
CA PRO A 243 9.26 12.21 -3.56
C PRO A 243 8.37 11.42 -4.55
N THR A 244 8.45 10.09 -4.51
CA THR A 244 7.61 9.22 -5.35
C THR A 244 6.91 8.13 -4.52
N ARG A 245 6.06 7.36 -5.21
CA ARG A 245 5.39 6.15 -4.69
C ARG A 245 6.27 4.90 -4.69
N LEU A 246 7.51 5.00 -5.19
CA LEU A 246 8.43 3.88 -5.24
C LEU A 246 9.12 3.66 -3.88
N LEU A 247 9.31 2.39 -3.53
CA LEU A 247 10.30 1.97 -2.53
C LEU A 247 11.40 1.19 -3.24
N ASP A 248 12.64 1.52 -2.92
CA ASP A 248 13.82 0.84 -3.47
C ASP A 248 14.09 -0.47 -2.72
N TRP A 249 14.49 -1.48 -3.47
CA TRP A 249 14.95 -2.76 -2.98
C TRP A 249 16.23 -3.12 -3.72
N SER A 250 16.99 -4.07 -3.19
CA SER A 250 18.15 -4.64 -3.86
C SER A 250 18.05 -6.16 -3.86
N GLU A 251 18.41 -6.80 -4.97
CA GLU A 251 18.61 -8.26 -4.99
C GLU A 251 19.94 -8.66 -4.32
N SER A 252 20.81 -7.69 -4.04
CA SER A 252 22.08 -7.91 -3.36
C SER A 252 21.96 -7.65 -1.86
N LEU A 253 22.08 -8.73 -1.08
CA LEU A 253 22.22 -8.63 0.39
C LEU A 253 23.35 -7.69 0.78
N PHE A 254 24.47 -7.72 0.05
CA PHE A 254 25.61 -6.86 0.30
C PHE A 254 25.26 -5.37 0.17
N VAL A 255 24.58 -4.98 -0.92
CA VAL A 255 24.18 -3.58 -1.15
C VAL A 255 23.20 -3.12 -0.07
N ALA A 256 22.23 -3.96 0.29
CA ALA A 256 21.30 -3.63 1.37
C ALA A 256 22.01 -3.47 2.72
N LEU A 257 22.97 -4.35 3.06
CA LEU A 257 23.77 -4.21 4.28
C LEU A 257 24.63 -2.96 4.27
N TRP A 258 25.18 -2.57 3.12
CA TRP A 258 25.93 -1.32 3.00
C TRP A 258 25.06 -0.11 3.39
N PHE A 259 23.81 -0.05 2.93
CA PHE A 259 22.87 1.01 3.31
C PHE A 259 22.46 0.94 4.79
N ALA A 260 22.26 -0.26 5.35
CA ALA A 260 21.99 -0.43 6.78
C ALA A 260 23.17 0.04 7.64
N LEU A 261 24.39 -0.17 7.18
CA LEU A 261 25.62 0.06 7.92
C LEU A 261 26.38 1.33 7.49
N GLU A 262 25.83 2.17 6.62
CA GLU A 262 26.49 3.40 6.14
C GLU A 262 27.02 4.28 7.29
N PRO A 263 26.25 4.53 8.38
CA PRO A 263 26.78 5.28 9.52
C PRO A 263 27.98 4.61 10.19
N TYR A 264 27.95 3.28 10.35
CA TYR A 264 29.05 2.50 10.94
C TYR A 264 30.29 2.53 10.05
N LEU A 265 30.13 2.40 8.72
CA LEU A 265 31.20 2.50 7.73
C LEU A 265 31.86 3.89 7.74
N ASN A 266 31.06 4.95 7.91
CA ASN A 266 31.58 6.31 8.02
C ASN A 266 32.46 6.47 9.27
N ILE A 267 31.98 6.04 10.44
CA ILE A 267 32.75 6.09 11.69
C ILE A 267 34.00 5.20 11.62
N LEU A 268 33.88 3.99 11.07
CA LEU A 268 35.01 3.10 10.83
C LEU A 268 36.11 3.80 10.02
N SER A 269 35.73 4.49 8.93
CA SER A 269 36.69 5.21 8.09
C SER A 269 37.42 6.34 8.82
N GLN A 270 36.80 6.94 9.85
CA GLN A 270 37.42 7.95 10.71
C GLN A 270 38.37 7.31 11.73
N VAL A 271 37.94 6.23 12.39
CA VAL A 271 38.76 5.50 13.38
C VAL A 271 40.05 4.99 12.73
N VAL A 272 39.96 4.39 11.54
CA VAL A 272 41.13 3.89 10.81
C VAL A 272 42.09 5.00 10.41
N ARG A 273 41.60 6.21 10.12
CA ARG A 273 42.45 7.38 9.81
C ARG A 273 43.14 7.95 11.04
N GLN A 274 42.43 8.04 12.16
CA GLN A 274 42.94 8.63 13.41
C GLN A 274 44.00 7.75 14.08
N SER A 275 44.02 6.45 13.81
CA SER A 275 44.97 5.52 14.42
C SER A 275 45.30 4.37 13.45
N PRO A 276 46.13 4.65 12.42
CA PRO A 276 46.53 3.62 11.46
C PRO A 276 47.30 2.50 12.18
N GLY A 277 46.96 1.25 11.90
CA GLY A 277 47.61 0.07 12.48
C GLY A 277 47.01 -0.46 13.78
N LYS A 278 45.91 0.11 14.30
CA LYS A 278 45.16 -0.50 15.42
C LYS A 278 44.72 -1.92 15.10
N HIS A 279 44.75 -2.78 16.11
CA HIS A 279 44.27 -4.15 15.98
C HIS A 279 42.78 -4.15 15.60
N PRO A 280 42.32 -5.04 14.69
CA PRO A 280 40.92 -5.07 14.22
C PRO A 280 39.86 -5.02 15.33
N VAL A 281 40.11 -5.72 16.44
CA VAL A 281 39.22 -5.72 17.62
C VAL A 281 39.08 -4.33 18.23
N GLU A 282 40.18 -3.60 18.41
CA GLU A 282 40.15 -2.25 19.00
C GLU A 282 39.45 -1.26 18.07
N VAL A 283 39.59 -1.45 16.75
CA VAL A 283 38.86 -0.66 15.75
C VAL A 283 37.36 -0.90 15.89
N VAL A 284 36.92 -2.16 15.95
CA VAL A 284 35.50 -2.52 16.11
C VAL A 284 34.94 -1.99 17.43
N ASP A 285 35.67 -2.15 18.54
CA ASP A 285 35.27 -1.64 19.85
C ASP A 285 35.14 -0.10 19.85
N SER A 286 36.06 0.60 19.17
CA SER A 286 35.98 2.05 19.03
C SER A 286 34.75 2.50 18.22
N VAL A 287 34.40 1.77 17.16
CA VAL A 287 33.18 2.02 16.38
C VAL A 287 31.94 1.76 17.23
N TYR A 288 31.88 0.61 17.92
CA TYR A 288 30.79 0.26 18.81
C TYR A 288 30.55 1.33 19.88
N MET A 289 31.60 1.79 20.57
CA MET A 289 31.47 2.78 21.64
C MET A 289 30.92 4.12 21.15
N ARG A 290 31.17 4.49 19.89
CA ARG A 290 30.63 5.71 19.26
C ARG A 290 29.20 5.54 18.74
N MET A 291 28.74 4.31 18.53
CA MET A 291 27.46 3.99 17.91
C MET A 291 26.43 3.38 18.87
N LYS A 292 26.83 2.95 20.07
CA LYS A 292 26.00 2.19 21.03
C LYS A 292 24.67 2.87 21.42
N ASP A 293 24.63 4.20 21.39
CA ASP A 293 23.45 4.97 21.81
C ASP A 293 22.54 5.34 20.62
N LEU A 294 22.94 4.98 19.39
CA LEU A 294 22.14 5.21 18.19
C LEU A 294 21.14 4.07 17.95
N PRO A 295 20.03 4.33 17.22
CA PRO A 295 19.11 3.28 16.84
C PRO A 295 19.81 2.14 16.11
N SER A 296 19.51 0.91 16.51
CA SER A 296 20.02 -0.28 15.85
C SER A 296 19.62 -0.30 14.37
N PRO A 297 20.51 -0.78 13.47
CA PRO A 297 20.16 -0.99 12.07
C PRO A 297 19.24 -2.21 11.90
N SER A 298 18.58 -2.27 10.76
CA SER A 298 17.72 -3.40 10.38
C SER A 298 17.85 -3.71 8.89
N LEU A 299 17.49 -4.94 8.55
CA LEU A 299 17.38 -5.44 7.20
C LEU A 299 15.97 -5.98 6.98
N TRP A 300 15.30 -5.52 5.94
CA TRP A 300 14.06 -6.14 5.47
C TRP A 300 14.37 -7.16 4.40
N VAL A 301 13.73 -8.33 4.53
CA VAL A 301 13.76 -9.42 3.55
C VAL A 301 12.35 -9.58 3.00
N LEU A 302 12.21 -9.47 1.69
CA LEU A 302 10.96 -9.55 0.96
C LEU A 302 11.00 -10.73 0.00
N ASN A 303 9.92 -11.53 -0.02
CA ASN A 303 9.59 -12.39 -1.15
C ASN A 303 8.71 -11.59 -2.13
N PRO A 304 9.29 -11.09 -3.24
CA PRO A 304 8.56 -10.25 -4.17
C PRO A 304 7.52 -11.05 -4.97
N TYR A 305 7.69 -12.36 -5.14
CA TYR A 305 6.74 -13.19 -5.89
C TYR A 305 5.43 -13.40 -5.15
N TYR A 306 5.50 -13.61 -3.82
CA TYR A 306 4.30 -13.69 -3.00
C TYR A 306 3.60 -12.34 -2.87
N LEU A 307 4.36 -11.24 -2.83
CA LEU A 307 3.78 -9.90 -2.90
C LEU A 307 3.08 -9.66 -4.26
N ALA A 308 3.68 -10.10 -5.36
CA ALA A 308 3.06 -10.03 -6.69
C ALA A 308 1.76 -10.85 -6.74
N GLN A 309 1.77 -12.06 -6.17
CA GLN A 309 0.61 -12.93 -6.11
C GLN A 309 -0.53 -12.30 -5.30
N GLU A 310 -0.23 -11.66 -4.17
CA GLU A 310 -1.22 -10.96 -3.36
C GLU A 310 -1.80 -9.74 -4.10
N SER A 311 -0.98 -9.02 -4.87
CA SER A 311 -1.39 -7.80 -5.57
C SER A 311 -2.15 -8.07 -6.88
N THR A 312 -1.69 -9.05 -7.67
CA THR A 312 -2.16 -9.30 -9.05
C THR A 312 -2.89 -10.62 -9.22
N GLY A 313 -2.76 -11.55 -8.27
CA GLY A 313 -3.17 -12.95 -8.42
C GLY A 313 -2.13 -13.83 -9.11
N GLU A 314 -1.02 -13.26 -9.62
CA GLU A 314 0.00 -13.96 -10.39
C GLU A 314 1.33 -14.01 -9.65
N ASN A 315 1.99 -15.17 -9.68
CA ASN A 315 3.29 -15.38 -9.03
C ASN A 315 4.46 -14.98 -9.95
N ARG A 316 4.45 -13.74 -10.47
CA ARG A 316 5.50 -13.19 -11.34
C ARG A 316 5.74 -11.72 -11.07
N ILE A 317 6.99 -11.28 -11.24
CA ILE A 317 7.33 -9.86 -11.15
C ILE A 317 6.93 -9.17 -12.46
N SER A 318 6.25 -8.03 -12.35
CA SER A 318 5.80 -7.26 -13.51
C SER A 318 6.95 -6.49 -14.14
N ASP A 319 6.98 -6.51 -15.47
CA ASP A 319 7.83 -5.62 -16.25
C ASP A 319 6.95 -4.53 -16.87
N LEU A 320 6.94 -3.38 -16.22
CA LEU A 320 6.06 -2.28 -16.63
C LEU A 320 6.53 -1.57 -17.91
N ASP A 321 7.72 -1.89 -18.43
CA ASP A 321 8.14 -1.45 -19.76
C ASP A 321 7.40 -2.23 -20.86
N LEU A 322 7.01 -3.48 -20.60
CA LEU A 322 6.28 -4.35 -21.53
C LEU A 322 4.77 -4.23 -21.37
N GLU A 323 4.29 -3.80 -20.21
CA GLU A 323 2.87 -3.70 -19.88
C GLU A 323 2.33 -2.27 -20.10
N SER A 324 2.12 -1.89 -21.37
CA SER A 324 1.72 -0.51 -21.75
C SER A 324 0.44 0.00 -21.06
N ARG A 325 -0.45 -0.91 -20.64
CA ARG A 325 -1.68 -0.58 -19.90
C ARG A 325 -1.43 -0.11 -18.47
N LEU A 326 -0.26 -0.41 -17.91
CA LEU A 326 0.14 -0.04 -16.56
C LEU A 326 1.10 1.15 -16.57
N GLY A 327 1.05 2.04 -17.55
CA GLY A 327 1.88 3.26 -17.53
C GLY A 327 1.56 4.12 -16.31
N TYR A 328 2.57 4.48 -15.50
CA TYR A 328 2.41 5.27 -14.26
C TYR A 328 1.46 6.47 -14.39
N PHE A 329 1.70 7.35 -15.37
CA PHE A 329 0.92 8.59 -15.51
C PHE A 329 -0.56 8.28 -15.78
N ARG A 330 -0.82 7.34 -16.70
CA ARG A 330 -2.18 6.90 -16.99
C ARG A 330 -2.83 6.22 -15.80
N GLY A 331 -2.12 5.27 -15.19
CA GLY A 331 -2.60 4.52 -14.05
C GLY A 331 -3.03 5.42 -12.90
N PHE A 332 -2.19 6.36 -12.47
CA PHE A 332 -2.55 7.19 -11.31
C PHE A 332 -3.41 8.41 -11.64
N PHE A 333 -3.36 8.96 -12.86
CA PHE A 333 -4.02 10.24 -13.17
C PHE A 333 -5.12 10.19 -14.23
N GLU A 334 -5.21 9.12 -15.04
CA GLU A 334 -6.20 9.00 -16.12
C GLU A 334 -7.11 7.78 -15.92
N ASP A 335 -6.56 6.59 -16.14
CA ASP A 335 -7.27 5.31 -16.24
C ASP A 335 -7.63 4.71 -14.86
N GLY A 336 -6.89 5.07 -13.80
CA GLY A 336 -7.07 4.55 -12.45
C GLY A 336 -6.17 3.34 -12.15
N TRP A 337 -5.49 3.36 -11.00
CA TRP A 337 -4.51 2.35 -10.65
C TRP A 337 -5.25 1.09 -10.18
N PRO A 338 -5.03 -0.08 -10.80
CA PRO A 338 -5.87 -1.24 -10.57
C PRO A 338 -5.53 -1.99 -9.26
N TYR A 339 -4.32 -1.79 -8.72
CA TYR A 339 -3.83 -2.59 -7.60
C TYR A 339 -3.99 -1.89 -6.25
N LYS A 340 -4.62 -2.59 -5.30
CA LYS A 340 -4.73 -2.13 -3.90
C LYS A 340 -3.40 -2.21 -3.19
N PHE A 341 -2.73 -3.37 -3.29
CA PHE A 341 -1.47 -3.66 -2.61
C PHE A 341 -0.26 -3.25 -3.46
N PRO A 342 0.94 -3.16 -2.87
CA PRO A 342 2.12 -2.70 -3.58
C PRO A 342 2.54 -3.73 -4.63
N LEU A 343 2.88 -3.25 -5.82
CA LEU A 343 3.27 -4.08 -6.96
C LEU A 343 4.80 -4.14 -7.05
N PRO A 344 5.44 -5.30 -6.92
CA PRO A 344 6.86 -5.46 -7.18
C PRO A 344 7.11 -5.46 -8.68
N ILE A 345 8.08 -4.68 -9.12
CA ILE A 345 8.40 -4.46 -10.52
C ILE A 345 9.90 -4.57 -10.78
N TYR A 346 10.26 -4.99 -11.99
CA TYR A 346 11.62 -4.82 -12.45
C TYR A 346 11.96 -3.32 -12.55
N SER A 347 13.19 -3.00 -12.17
CA SER A 347 13.73 -1.68 -12.46
C SER A 347 13.96 -1.53 -13.97
N PRO A 348 13.71 -0.36 -14.57
CA PRO A 348 14.14 -0.10 -15.94
C PRO A 348 15.67 0.04 -15.94
N TRP A 349 16.39 -1.08 -16.11
CA TRP A 349 17.85 -1.26 -15.97
C TRP A 349 18.75 -0.48 -16.97
N ARG A 350 18.38 0.73 -17.34
CA ARG A 350 19.12 1.56 -18.31
C ARG A 350 20.02 2.60 -17.65
N ASP A 351 20.07 2.61 -16.32
CA ASP A 351 20.83 3.56 -15.51
C ASP A 351 21.93 2.84 -14.72
N ASP A 352 23.15 3.35 -14.81
CA ASP A 352 24.35 2.74 -14.20
C ASP A 352 24.25 2.63 -12.68
N ARG A 353 23.57 3.57 -12.01
CA ARG A 353 23.35 3.51 -10.56
C ARG A 353 22.41 2.36 -10.24
N LEU A 354 21.28 2.27 -10.94
CA LEU A 354 20.30 1.19 -10.72
C LEU A 354 20.94 -0.19 -10.96
N GLY A 355 21.77 -0.31 -12.01
CA GLY A 355 22.59 -1.50 -12.28
C GLY A 355 23.52 -1.83 -11.11
N SER A 356 24.33 -0.87 -10.66
CA SER A 356 25.31 -1.09 -9.59
C SER A 356 24.68 -1.45 -8.22
N GLN A 357 23.46 -0.99 -7.98
CA GLN A 357 22.72 -1.27 -6.74
C GLN A 357 21.92 -2.58 -6.80
N HIS A 358 21.86 -3.25 -7.97
CA HIS A 358 20.93 -4.34 -8.23
C HIS A 358 19.50 -3.93 -7.86
N ALA A 359 19.12 -2.71 -8.25
CA ALA A 359 17.93 -2.03 -7.76
C ALA A 359 16.65 -2.67 -8.30
N MET A 360 15.69 -2.86 -7.41
CA MET A 360 14.33 -3.29 -7.68
C MET A 360 13.36 -2.31 -7.04
N PHE A 361 12.10 -2.30 -7.48
CA PHE A 361 11.11 -1.39 -6.91
C PHE A 361 9.83 -2.09 -6.53
N THR A 362 9.18 -1.56 -5.49
CA THR A 362 7.74 -1.76 -5.30
C THR A 362 7.02 -0.44 -5.53
N VAL A 363 5.98 -0.46 -6.35
CA VAL A 363 5.06 0.65 -6.55
C VAL A 363 3.97 0.53 -5.50
N HIS A 364 3.83 1.53 -4.64
CA HIS A 364 2.74 1.53 -3.67
C HIS A 364 1.38 1.58 -4.38
N GLY A 365 0.38 0.87 -3.87
CA GLY A 365 -0.95 0.78 -4.48
C GLY A 365 -1.91 1.90 -4.02
N THR A 366 -3.20 1.60 -4.02
CA THR A 366 -4.24 2.50 -3.48
C THR A 366 -4.42 2.40 -1.96
N ASP A 367 -3.90 1.35 -1.33
CA ASP A 367 -3.74 1.30 0.13
C ASP A 367 -2.52 2.14 0.53
N LEU A 368 -2.74 3.09 1.45
CA LEU A 368 -1.76 4.11 1.86
C LEU A 368 -0.91 3.67 3.05
N ARG A 369 -1.19 2.52 3.67
CA ARG A 369 -0.46 2.04 4.85
C ARG A 369 1.00 1.77 4.52
N PRO A 370 1.95 1.84 5.45
CA PRO A 370 3.29 1.31 5.22
C PRO A 370 3.29 -0.15 4.71
N LEU A 371 4.27 -0.51 3.88
CA LEU A 371 4.33 -1.85 3.28
C LEU A 371 4.31 -2.95 4.34
N GLU A 372 4.94 -2.75 5.50
CA GLU A 372 4.95 -3.71 6.61
C GLU A 372 3.58 -3.98 7.25
N LEU A 373 2.59 -3.10 7.03
CA LEU A 373 1.20 -3.31 7.45
C LEU A 373 0.31 -3.87 6.32
N GLN A 374 0.80 -3.80 5.08
CA GLN A 374 0.12 -4.34 3.90
C GLN A 374 0.56 -5.76 3.60
N ALA A 375 1.86 -6.02 3.66
CA ALA A 375 2.47 -7.32 3.46
C ALA A 375 2.38 -8.14 4.75
N GLY A 376 1.70 -9.28 4.69
CA GLY A 376 1.70 -10.25 5.79
C GLY A 376 3.07 -10.88 6.03
N GLU A 377 3.23 -11.53 7.18
CA GLU A 377 4.49 -12.15 7.63
C GLU A 377 5.05 -13.23 6.69
N ARG A 378 4.22 -13.75 5.78
CA ARG A 378 4.62 -14.71 4.73
C ARG A 378 5.39 -14.07 3.58
N MET A 379 5.34 -12.74 3.45
CA MET A 379 5.96 -11.99 2.35
C MET A 379 7.15 -11.17 2.82
N LEU A 380 7.07 -10.57 4.00
CA LEU A 380 8.03 -9.58 4.45
C LEU A 380 8.43 -9.82 5.91
N ARG A 381 9.73 -9.80 6.18
CA ARG A 381 10.29 -9.95 7.53
C ARG A 381 11.39 -8.93 7.78
N LYS A 382 11.40 -8.37 9.00
CA LYS A 382 12.48 -7.51 9.49
C LYS A 382 13.45 -8.36 10.30
N VAL A 383 14.74 -8.19 10.03
CA VAL A 383 15.84 -8.75 10.80
C VAL A 383 16.61 -7.59 11.42
N GLU A 384 16.67 -7.53 12.74
CA GLU A 384 17.38 -6.47 13.46
C GLU A 384 18.85 -6.85 13.68
N LEU A 385 19.75 -5.87 13.59
CA LEU A 385 21.17 -6.05 13.86
C LEU A 385 21.49 -5.46 15.24
N SER A 386 22.19 -6.22 16.09
CA SER A 386 22.76 -5.65 17.31
C SER A 386 23.83 -4.62 16.96
N CYS A 387 24.09 -3.63 17.83
CA CYS A 387 25.15 -2.65 17.59
C CYS A 387 26.54 -3.32 17.46
N HIS A 388 26.76 -4.41 18.22
CA HIS A 388 27.99 -5.22 18.13
C HIS A 388 28.11 -5.90 16.76
N ALA A 389 27.05 -6.57 16.29
CA ALA A 389 27.01 -7.20 14.98
C ALA A 389 27.19 -6.16 13.87
N ALA A 390 26.59 -4.98 14.00
CA ALA A 390 26.70 -3.88 13.04
C ALA A 390 28.14 -3.32 12.95
N ALA A 391 28.80 -3.10 14.08
CA ALA A 391 30.19 -2.62 14.10
C ALA A 391 31.16 -3.64 13.49
N PHE A 392 31.01 -4.92 13.84
CA PHE A 392 31.81 -6.00 13.27
C PHE A 392 31.51 -6.21 11.78
N GLY A 393 30.23 -6.21 11.41
CA GLY A 393 29.77 -6.33 10.03
C GLY A 393 30.28 -5.21 9.13
N ALA A 394 30.28 -3.96 9.61
CA ALA A 394 30.86 -2.84 8.86
C ALA A 394 32.36 -3.03 8.61
N TYR A 395 33.10 -3.52 9.60
CA TYR A 395 34.52 -3.87 9.44
C TYR A 395 34.71 -4.99 8.41
N GLN A 396 33.91 -6.06 8.47
CA GLN A 396 33.95 -7.17 7.51
C GLN A 396 33.65 -6.71 6.08
N LEU A 397 32.58 -5.94 5.89
CA LEU A 397 32.19 -5.41 4.58
C LEU A 397 33.32 -4.54 3.99
N ALA A 398 33.87 -3.61 4.78
CA ALA A 398 34.95 -2.74 4.33
C ALA A 398 36.26 -3.48 4.01
N SER A 399 36.53 -4.60 4.70
CA SER A 399 37.75 -5.39 4.53
C SER A 399 37.67 -6.37 3.37
N MET A 400 36.50 -7.00 3.16
CA MET A 400 36.27 -7.99 2.11
C MET A 400 35.92 -7.35 0.76
N PHE A 401 35.20 -6.23 0.78
CA PHE A 401 34.68 -5.58 -0.41
C PHE A 401 34.93 -4.06 -0.34
N PRO A 402 35.93 -3.52 -1.05
CA PRO A 402 36.20 -2.10 -1.09
C PRO A 402 35.17 -1.36 -1.98
N ILE A 403 33.90 -1.47 -1.63
CA ILE A 403 32.80 -0.75 -2.27
C ILE A 403 32.66 0.60 -1.57
N ASP A 404 33.03 1.65 -2.31
CA ASP A 404 32.83 3.02 -1.89
C ASP A 404 31.52 3.59 -2.45
N ARG A 405 31.22 4.83 -2.05
CA ARG A 405 30.03 5.54 -2.49
C ARG A 405 29.96 5.66 -4.02
N PHE A 406 31.09 5.87 -4.70
CA PHE A 406 31.08 5.97 -6.16
C PHE A 406 30.74 4.62 -6.82
N SER A 407 31.20 3.51 -6.26
CA SER A 407 30.84 2.18 -6.75
C SER A 407 29.34 1.91 -6.76
N LEU A 408 28.59 2.47 -5.78
CA LEU A 408 27.13 2.28 -5.66
C LEU A 408 26.30 3.38 -6.33
N PHE A 409 26.81 4.60 -6.41
CA PHE A 409 26.02 5.73 -6.89
C PHE A 409 26.35 6.13 -8.33
N ARG A 410 27.56 5.83 -8.80
CA ARG A 410 28.04 6.10 -10.18
C ARG A 410 27.86 7.57 -10.62
N ASP A 411 27.73 8.50 -9.68
CA ASP A 411 27.53 9.92 -9.96
C ASP A 411 28.84 10.72 -9.83
N MET A 412 28.83 11.93 -10.40
CA MET A 412 30.01 12.81 -10.40
C MET A 412 30.37 13.34 -9.01
N ASP A 413 29.39 13.49 -8.12
CA ASP A 413 29.62 13.98 -6.76
C ASP A 413 30.40 12.96 -5.92
N SER A 414 30.00 11.70 -5.99
CA SER A 414 30.65 10.57 -5.33
C SER A 414 32.03 10.30 -5.93
N LEU A 415 32.21 10.48 -7.25
CA LEU A 415 33.53 10.45 -7.88
C LEU A 415 34.43 11.56 -7.36
N GLY A 416 33.95 12.80 -7.33
CA GLY A 416 34.69 13.96 -6.81
C GLY A 416 35.09 13.76 -5.35
N GLN A 417 34.18 13.26 -4.51
CA GLN A 417 34.49 12.90 -3.12
C GLN A 417 35.55 11.81 -3.02
N LYS A 418 35.49 10.78 -3.87
CA LYS A 418 36.49 9.71 -3.92
C LYS A 418 37.87 10.24 -4.27
N ILE A 419 37.97 11.05 -5.33
CA ILE A 419 39.23 11.66 -5.78
C ILE A 419 39.79 12.59 -4.69
N LYS A 420 38.96 13.45 -4.10
CA LYS A 420 39.36 14.34 -2.98
C LYS A 420 39.97 13.54 -1.83
N ARG A 421 39.35 12.41 -1.44
CA ARG A 421 39.87 11.54 -0.38
C ARG A 421 41.20 10.90 -0.77
N HIS A 422 41.38 10.51 -2.02
CA HIS A 422 42.65 9.96 -2.52
C HIS A 422 43.77 11.02 -2.49
N MET A 423 43.48 12.25 -2.93
CA MET A 423 44.45 13.35 -2.90
C MET A 423 44.94 13.64 -1.48
N ILE A 424 44.02 13.76 -0.51
CA ILE A 424 44.36 14.02 0.91
C ILE A 424 45.23 12.89 1.49
N ARG A 425 44.96 11.63 1.11
CA ARG A 425 45.77 10.48 1.55
C ARG A 425 47.20 10.51 0.98
N GLN A 426 47.35 10.93 -0.27
CA GLN A 426 48.66 11.02 -0.93
C GLN A 426 49.49 12.21 -0.43
N SER A 427 48.85 13.31 -0.02
CA SER A 427 49.53 14.51 0.44
C SER A 427 49.99 14.46 1.90
N GLY A 428 49.67 13.40 2.66
CA GLY A 428 50.08 13.24 4.06
C GLY A 428 49.50 14.27 5.05
N GLN A 429 48.64 15.18 4.57
CA GLN A 429 48.01 16.21 5.41
C GLN A 429 46.71 15.68 6.00
N THR A 430 46.69 15.50 7.32
CA THR A 430 45.44 15.37 8.07
C THR A 430 44.65 16.65 7.89
N ALA A 431 43.51 16.58 7.19
CA ALA A 431 42.59 17.71 7.10
C ALA A 431 41.99 17.97 8.49
N ASP A 432 42.26 19.15 9.04
CA ASP A 432 41.62 19.72 10.22
C ASP A 432 40.09 19.86 10.04
#